data_AF-A0A847L4D3-F1
#
_entry.id   AF-A0A847L4D3-F1
#
_cell.length_a   1.000
_cell.length_b   1.000
_cell.length_c   1.000
_cell.angle_alpha   90.00
_cell.angle_beta   90.00
_cell.angle_gamma   90.00
#
_symmetry.space_group_name_H-M   'P 1'
#
loop_
_entity.id
_entity.type
_entity.pdbx_description
1 polymer ?
#
loop_
_entity_poly.entity_id
_entity_poly.type
_entity_poly.pdbx_seq_one_letter_code
_entity_poly.pdbx_strand_id
1 'polypeptide(L)'
;MEHEGEYVTRLNPTQSTKDTLRFWGEYEGFSKFRLLGRNLNNTNHNNPCAVHFPFYYPNWVNRGSTTPACVNCHNTDPFIFGDYFYYAFCLKNQLNIQPGDIVIFGSRVNQNDFVLDTLFVIDGSMSVHPLSQYDTIYQESTLIRAYGNVTANNAPTMPVHIGKKFTPNNGIFSFVPARAKNNAQFSRDFNTGFGRPIITNILLCIGFSSNKQGQGAQSIMLTIPQTKCVWEQIATEVLRQGFVLGTHFDALSTVGINLCCVPSTLHCC
;
A
#
# COMPACT_ATOMS: atom_id res chain seq x y z
N MET A 1 -6.75 5.93 3.65
CA MET A 1 -6.10 7.04 2.92
C MET A 1 -6.97 7.52 1.78
N GLU A 2 -6.78 8.74 1.31
CA GLU A 2 -7.38 9.33 0.11
C GLU A 2 -6.26 9.89 -0.78
N HIS A 3 -6.25 9.55 -2.07
CA HIS A 3 -5.26 10.00 -3.04
C HIS A 3 -5.81 9.93 -4.47
N GLU A 4 -5.26 10.73 -5.37
CA GLU A 4 -5.57 10.63 -6.80
C GLU A 4 -4.92 9.38 -7.39
N GLY A 5 -5.58 8.76 -8.37
CA GLY A 5 -5.06 7.58 -9.02
C GLY A 5 -5.97 7.02 -10.09
N GLU A 6 -5.69 5.78 -10.46
CA GLU A 6 -6.43 5.04 -11.47
C GLU A 6 -6.97 3.73 -10.91
N TYR A 7 -8.13 3.30 -11.43
CA TYR A 7 -8.76 2.05 -11.03
C TYR A 7 -9.45 1.34 -12.19
N VAL A 8 -9.80 0.09 -11.94
CA VAL A 8 -10.66 -0.73 -12.81
C VAL A 8 -11.78 -1.38 -12.01
N THR A 9 -12.89 -1.72 -12.68
CA THR A 9 -14.12 -2.26 -12.06
C THR A 9 -14.45 -3.69 -12.49
N ARG A 10 -13.56 -4.33 -13.25
CA ARG A 10 -13.73 -5.69 -13.79
C ARG A 10 -12.37 -6.33 -14.03
N LEU A 11 -12.32 -7.68 -14.08
CA LEU A 11 -11.08 -8.46 -14.19
C LEU A 11 -10.35 -8.32 -15.53
N ASN A 12 -11.09 -8.09 -16.62
CA ASN A 12 -10.53 -7.88 -17.96
C ASN A 12 -10.89 -6.48 -18.48
N PRO A 13 -10.35 -5.42 -17.87
CA PRO A 13 -10.64 -4.07 -18.30
C PRO A 13 -9.78 -3.71 -19.51
N THR A 14 -10.41 -2.99 -20.44
CA THR A 14 -9.76 -2.44 -21.63
C THR A 14 -9.15 -1.07 -21.37
N GLN A 15 -9.49 -0.44 -20.24
CA GLN A 15 -8.99 0.86 -19.81
C GLN A 15 -9.14 1.00 -18.29
N SER A 16 -8.30 1.83 -17.69
CA SER A 16 -8.45 2.33 -16.33
C SER A 16 -9.28 3.62 -16.32
N THR A 17 -9.74 4.03 -15.14
CA THR A 17 -10.45 5.29 -14.91
C THR A 17 -9.70 6.10 -13.86
N LYS A 18 -9.47 7.40 -14.12
CA LYS A 18 -8.88 8.35 -13.16
C LYS A 18 -9.94 8.88 -12.21
N ASP A 19 -9.63 8.88 -10.91
CA ASP A 19 -10.49 9.48 -9.88
C ASP A 19 -9.73 9.66 -8.56
N THR A 20 -10.36 10.36 -7.61
CA THR A 20 -9.95 10.34 -6.22
C THR A 20 -10.32 8.99 -5.60
N LEU A 21 -9.33 8.26 -5.12
CA LEU A 21 -9.49 6.94 -4.52
C LEU A 21 -9.32 7.00 -3.01
N ARG A 22 -10.20 6.31 -2.29
CA ARG A 22 -9.98 5.96 -0.88
C ARG A 22 -9.69 4.50 -0.70
N PHE A 23 -8.70 4.20 0.12
CA PHE A 23 -8.21 2.85 0.29
C PHE A 23 -7.63 2.64 1.69
N TRP A 24 -7.45 1.38 2.05
CA TRP A 24 -6.65 0.97 3.20
C TRP A 24 -5.23 0.66 2.75
N GLY A 25 -4.29 0.81 3.68
CA GLY A 25 -2.89 0.54 3.44
C GLY A 25 -2.06 0.96 4.64
N GLU A 26 -0.85 0.43 4.72
CA GLU A 26 0.15 0.91 5.64
C GLU A 26 0.79 2.17 5.07
N TYR A 27 0.96 3.19 5.92
CA TYR A 27 1.69 4.40 5.57
C TYR A 27 2.19 5.06 6.84
N GLU A 28 3.51 5.09 6.99
CA GLU A 28 4.16 5.61 8.19
C GLU A 28 4.63 7.07 8.01
N GLY A 29 4.51 7.62 6.80
CA GLY A 29 4.91 8.99 6.50
C GLY A 29 3.94 10.07 7.03
N PHE A 30 4.19 11.32 6.65
CA PHE A 30 3.34 12.44 7.05
C PHE A 30 2.01 12.44 6.32
N SER A 31 0.93 12.68 7.06
CA SER A 31 -0.40 12.84 6.46
C SER A 31 -1.16 13.94 7.16
N LYS A 32 -1.98 14.66 6.39
CA LYS A 32 -3.10 15.42 6.96
C LYS A 32 -4.24 14.45 7.16
N PHE A 33 -5.19 14.76 8.05
CA PHE A 33 -6.38 13.94 8.18
C PHE A 33 -7.63 14.80 8.32
N ARG A 34 -8.76 14.19 7.97
CA ARG A 34 -10.10 14.73 8.22
C ARG A 34 -10.92 13.67 8.94
N LEU A 35 -11.65 14.08 9.96
CA LEU A 35 -12.59 13.19 10.66
C LEU A 35 -13.76 12.81 9.74
N LEU A 36 -14.19 11.56 9.86
CA LEU A 36 -15.30 10.99 9.12
C LEU A 36 -16.52 10.81 10.05
N GLY A 37 -17.71 10.85 9.45
CA GLY A 37 -18.91 10.38 10.14
C GLY A 37 -18.82 8.88 10.42
N ARG A 38 -19.41 8.42 11.52
CA ARG A 38 -19.56 6.99 11.78
C ARG A 38 -20.54 6.39 10.76
N ASN A 39 -20.10 5.35 10.07
CA ASN A 39 -21.00 4.52 9.26
C ASN A 39 -21.59 3.39 10.13
N LEU A 40 -22.75 3.63 10.74
CA LEU A 40 -23.40 2.63 11.60
C LEU A 40 -23.89 1.39 10.84
N ASN A 41 -24.04 1.49 9.51
CA ASN A 41 -24.52 0.42 8.65
C ASN A 41 -23.40 -0.41 8.04
N ASN A 42 -22.13 -0.05 8.28
CA ASN A 42 -21.00 -0.80 7.74
C ASN A 42 -20.67 -1.99 8.63
N THR A 43 -20.96 -3.19 8.12
CA THR A 43 -20.67 -4.46 8.78
C THR A 43 -19.23 -4.94 8.57
N ASN A 44 -18.45 -4.28 7.70
CA ASN A 44 -17.06 -4.67 7.47
C ASN A 44 -16.18 -4.25 8.65
N HIS A 45 -15.21 -5.09 9.00
CA HIS A 45 -14.27 -4.84 10.09
C HIS A 45 -13.51 -3.52 9.90
N ASN A 46 -13.32 -2.81 11.02
CA ASN A 46 -12.61 -1.53 11.15
C ASN A 46 -13.25 -0.39 10.36
N ASN A 47 -14.26 0.27 10.94
CA ASN A 47 -14.81 1.51 10.39
C ASN A 47 -13.96 2.71 10.86
N PRO A 48 -13.13 3.31 10.00
CA PRO A 48 -12.18 4.34 10.42
C PRO A 48 -12.92 5.63 10.70
N CYS A 49 -12.50 6.34 11.76
CA CYS A 49 -13.06 7.65 12.12
C CYS A 49 -12.34 8.82 11.45
N ALA A 50 -11.31 8.56 10.64
CA ALA A 50 -10.55 9.57 9.93
C ALA A 50 -10.11 9.05 8.56
N VAL A 51 -9.99 9.97 7.60
CA VAL A 51 -9.32 9.75 6.32
C VAL A 51 -8.01 10.53 6.31
N HIS A 52 -6.93 9.84 5.95
CA HIS A 52 -5.60 10.42 5.84
C HIS A 52 -5.30 10.81 4.38
N PHE A 53 -4.60 11.92 4.21
CA PHE A 53 -4.10 12.47 2.96
C PHE A 53 -2.56 12.46 3.04
N PRO A 54 -1.92 11.38 2.56
CA PRO A 54 -0.46 11.25 2.54
C PRO A 54 0.20 12.39 1.78
N PHE A 55 1.33 12.88 2.29
CA PHE A 55 2.17 13.84 1.60
C PHE A 55 3.64 13.63 1.95
N TYR A 56 4.52 14.06 1.05
CA TYR A 56 5.95 14.04 1.29
C TYR A 56 6.41 15.36 1.92
N TYR A 57 7.18 15.25 3.01
CA TYR A 57 7.81 16.39 3.67
C TYR A 57 9.34 16.25 3.58
N PRO A 58 10.01 17.01 2.68
CA PRO A 58 11.46 16.98 2.57
C PRO A 58 12.08 17.63 3.82
N ASN A 59 13.31 17.22 4.17
CA ASN A 59 14.09 17.80 5.27
C ASN A 59 13.56 17.55 6.69
N TRP A 60 12.87 16.43 6.94
CA TRP A 60 12.64 16.00 8.33
C TRP A 60 13.94 15.55 9.04
N VAL A 61 15.07 15.56 8.33
CA VAL A 61 16.38 15.26 8.91
C VAL A 61 16.76 16.35 9.92
N ASN A 62 16.74 16.00 11.21
CA ASN A 62 17.44 16.66 12.31
C ASN A 62 17.23 18.18 12.47
N ARG A 63 16.11 18.59 13.08
CA ARG A 63 16.13 19.79 13.94
C ARG A 63 16.80 19.43 15.29
N GLY A 64 18.12 19.32 15.30
CA GLY A 64 18.93 19.42 16.51
C GLY A 64 19.36 18.12 17.23
N SER A 65 19.13 16.93 16.66
CA SER A 65 19.64 15.69 17.27
C SER A 65 21.05 15.36 16.74
N THR A 66 22.06 15.43 17.60
CA THR A 66 23.44 14.97 17.33
C THR A 66 23.57 13.45 17.42
N THR A 67 22.54 12.75 17.87
CA THR A 67 22.36 11.31 17.65
C THR A 67 21.56 11.11 16.36
N PRO A 68 21.83 10.05 15.57
CA PRO A 68 20.97 9.67 14.45
C PRO A 68 19.62 9.18 15.00
N ALA A 69 18.80 10.10 15.50
CA ALA A 69 17.48 9.83 16.04
C ALA A 69 16.49 9.70 14.89
N CYS A 70 16.75 8.72 14.02
CA CYS A 70 15.74 7.98 13.30
C CYS A 70 16.35 6.75 12.60
N VAL A 71 16.95 5.84 13.36
CA VAL A 71 17.40 4.53 12.82
C VAL A 71 16.21 3.54 12.68
N ASN A 72 14.96 4.02 12.72
CA ASN A 72 13.75 3.17 12.79
C ASN A 72 12.42 3.83 12.34
N CYS A 73 12.40 5.01 11.71
CA CYS A 73 11.12 5.73 11.52
C CYS A 73 10.70 5.82 10.06
N HIS A 74 9.67 5.04 9.77
CA HIS A 74 8.69 5.25 8.72
C HIS A 74 9.08 4.63 7.37
N ASN A 75 8.96 3.30 7.25
CA ASN A 75 8.89 2.65 5.94
C ASN A 75 7.42 2.41 5.55
N THR A 76 7.14 2.49 4.25
CA THR A 76 5.82 2.16 3.70
C THR A 76 6.03 0.99 2.76
N ASP A 77 5.61 -0.20 3.17
CA ASP A 77 5.69 -1.43 2.38
C ASP A 77 4.28 -2.06 2.25
N PRO A 78 3.75 -2.28 1.03
CA PRO A 78 4.31 -1.82 -0.23
C PRO A 78 4.16 -0.28 -0.37
N PHE A 79 5.13 0.36 -0.99
CA PHE A 79 5.01 1.75 -1.42
C PHE A 79 4.26 1.78 -2.76
N ILE A 80 3.08 2.41 -2.80
CA ILE A 80 2.17 2.32 -3.95
C ILE A 80 2.07 3.61 -4.78
N PHE A 81 2.74 4.68 -4.35
CA PHE A 81 2.65 6.01 -4.96
C PHE A 81 3.69 6.18 -6.06
N GLY A 82 3.35 6.89 -7.13
CA GLY A 82 4.27 7.17 -8.22
C GLY A 82 4.27 6.08 -9.28
N ASP A 83 5.42 5.84 -9.89
CA ASP A 83 5.47 5.09 -11.14
C ASP A 83 5.12 3.62 -10.93
N TYR A 84 5.62 2.97 -9.89
CA TYR A 84 5.39 1.55 -9.63
C TYR A 84 4.99 1.30 -8.18
N PHE A 85 4.40 0.14 -7.93
CA PHE A 85 4.35 -0.39 -6.58
C PHE A 85 5.73 -0.98 -6.26
N TYR A 86 6.32 -0.57 -5.15
CA TYR A 86 7.61 -1.06 -4.69
C TYR A 86 7.45 -1.78 -3.35
N TYR A 87 8.32 -2.75 -3.13
CA TYR A 87 8.40 -3.47 -1.88
C TYR A 87 9.87 -3.74 -1.56
N ALA A 88 10.35 -3.29 -0.41
CA ALA A 88 11.78 -3.34 -0.06
C ALA A 88 12.10 -4.16 1.20
N PHE A 89 11.32 -4.08 2.29
CA PHE A 89 11.82 -4.52 3.60
C PHE A 89 11.06 -5.69 4.21
N CYS A 90 9.76 -5.54 4.44
CA CYS A 90 9.04 -6.34 5.44
C CYS A 90 9.13 -7.86 5.19
N LEU A 91 9.79 -8.64 6.05
CA LEU A 91 9.83 -10.11 6.04
C LEU A 91 10.36 -10.81 4.76
N LYS A 92 10.98 -10.07 3.83
CA LYS A 92 11.57 -10.65 2.61
C LYS A 92 12.65 -11.69 2.88
N ASN A 93 13.46 -11.49 3.92
CA ASN A 93 14.53 -12.42 4.28
C ASN A 93 14.01 -13.84 4.63
N GLN A 94 12.70 -14.00 4.79
CA GLN A 94 12.04 -15.26 5.09
C GLN A 94 11.39 -15.91 3.85
N LEU A 95 11.35 -15.22 2.71
CA LEU A 95 10.62 -15.62 1.51
C LEU A 95 11.51 -15.56 0.26
N ASN A 96 11.50 -16.62 -0.55
CA ASN A 96 12.15 -16.60 -1.87
C ASN A 96 11.16 -16.11 -2.94
N ILE A 97 11.03 -14.79 -3.06
CA ILE A 97 10.04 -14.15 -3.93
C ILE A 97 10.58 -14.02 -5.36
N GLN A 98 9.81 -14.50 -6.34
CA GLN A 98 10.16 -14.55 -7.76
C GLN A 98 9.12 -13.83 -8.63
N PRO A 99 9.48 -13.41 -9.86
CA PRO A 99 8.52 -12.91 -10.84
C PRO A 99 7.35 -13.87 -11.05
N GLY A 100 6.13 -13.35 -11.01
CA GLY A 100 4.88 -14.11 -11.09
C GLY A 100 4.26 -14.48 -9.74
N ASP A 101 4.99 -14.34 -8.63
CA ASP A 101 4.44 -14.57 -7.29
C ASP A 101 3.41 -13.50 -6.93
N ILE A 102 2.45 -13.89 -6.09
CA ILE A 102 1.47 -12.99 -5.47
C ILE A 102 1.81 -12.84 -4.00
N VAL A 103 2.09 -11.61 -3.58
CA VAL A 103 2.25 -11.22 -2.18
C VAL A 103 0.98 -10.50 -1.73
N ILE A 104 0.37 -10.97 -0.65
CA ILE A 104 -0.88 -10.44 -0.12
C ILE A 104 -0.58 -9.69 1.17
N PHE A 105 -0.76 -8.37 1.15
CA PHE A 105 -0.63 -7.51 2.31
C PHE A 105 -1.99 -7.30 2.96
N GLY A 106 -2.00 -7.36 4.28
CA GLY A 106 -3.22 -7.23 5.05
C GLY A 106 -3.09 -7.83 6.43
N SER A 107 -4.23 -8.09 7.06
CA SER A 107 -4.25 -8.63 8.40
C SER A 107 -5.23 -9.79 8.49
N ARG A 108 -4.93 -10.74 9.36
CA ARG A 108 -5.91 -11.73 9.77
C ARG A 108 -6.85 -11.12 10.81
N VAL A 109 -8.15 -11.33 10.65
CA VAL A 109 -9.17 -10.86 11.62
C VAL A 109 -9.63 -11.98 12.53
N ASN A 110 -9.85 -13.17 11.97
CA ASN A 110 -10.22 -14.37 12.72
C ASN A 110 -9.62 -15.62 12.04
N GLN A 111 -10.09 -16.82 12.37
CA GLN A 111 -9.50 -18.04 11.82
C GLN A 111 -9.61 -18.20 10.30
N ASN A 112 -10.69 -17.69 9.71
CA ASN A 112 -11.02 -17.94 8.30
C ASN A 112 -10.96 -16.67 7.45
N ASP A 113 -10.89 -15.50 8.10
CA ASP A 113 -10.97 -14.21 7.44
C ASP A 113 -9.65 -13.45 7.45
N PHE A 114 -9.25 -13.04 6.25
CA PHE A 114 -8.15 -12.12 6.00
C PHE A 114 -8.69 -10.82 5.41
N VAL A 115 -8.32 -9.68 5.96
CA VAL A 115 -8.65 -8.37 5.37
C VAL A 115 -7.49 -7.90 4.50
N LEU A 116 -7.81 -7.61 3.24
CA LEU A 116 -6.83 -7.25 2.22
C LEU A 116 -6.59 -5.74 2.20
N ASP A 117 -5.32 -5.36 2.28
CA ASP A 117 -4.85 -3.98 2.10
C ASP A 117 -4.26 -3.79 0.70
N THR A 118 -3.37 -4.70 0.25
CA THR A 118 -2.77 -4.65 -1.09
C THR A 118 -2.56 -6.06 -1.62
N LEU A 119 -2.89 -6.30 -2.89
CA LEU A 119 -2.43 -7.47 -3.64
C LEU A 119 -1.29 -7.05 -4.55
N PHE A 120 -0.11 -7.63 -4.34
CA PHE A 120 1.11 -7.28 -5.06
C PHE A 120 1.55 -8.46 -5.92
N VAL A 121 1.55 -8.30 -7.23
CA VAL A 121 2.04 -9.30 -8.18
C VAL A 121 3.46 -8.92 -8.56
N ILE A 122 4.43 -9.81 -8.36
CA ILE A 122 5.83 -9.52 -8.64
C ILE A 122 6.05 -9.54 -10.16
N ASP A 123 6.51 -8.43 -10.73
CA ASP A 123 6.95 -8.34 -12.13
C ASP A 123 8.44 -8.64 -12.27
N GLY A 124 9.21 -8.15 -11.30
CA GLY A 124 10.67 -8.20 -11.33
C GLY A 124 11.28 -7.64 -10.06
N SER A 125 12.60 -7.48 -10.10
CA SER A 125 13.36 -6.88 -9.01
C SER A 125 14.49 -6.01 -9.54
N MET A 126 14.86 -5.00 -8.75
CA MET A 126 15.94 -4.07 -9.04
C MET A 126 16.89 -3.99 -7.85
N SER A 127 18.18 -3.85 -8.13
CA SER A 127 19.18 -3.53 -7.11
C SER A 127 18.84 -2.20 -6.45
N VAL A 128 19.10 -2.02 -5.15
CA VAL A 128 18.84 -0.72 -4.49
C VAL A 128 19.70 0.41 -5.07
N HIS A 129 20.90 0.10 -5.57
CA HIS A 129 21.78 1.05 -6.26
C HIS A 129 21.82 0.78 -7.78
N PRO A 130 21.85 1.82 -8.64
CA PRO A 130 21.83 3.26 -8.31
C PRO A 130 20.44 3.74 -7.87
N LEU A 131 20.37 4.68 -6.92
CA LEU A 131 19.08 5.21 -6.44
C LEU A 131 18.29 5.92 -7.56
N SER A 132 18.99 6.49 -8.56
CA SER A 132 18.39 7.23 -9.67
C SER A 132 17.42 6.43 -10.55
N GLN A 133 17.37 5.10 -10.41
CA GLN A 133 16.39 4.26 -11.12
C GLN A 133 14.99 4.28 -10.49
N TYR A 134 14.84 4.90 -9.31
CA TYR A 134 13.57 4.97 -8.58
C TYR A 134 13.00 6.39 -8.56
N ASP A 135 11.71 6.53 -8.23
CA ASP A 135 11.09 7.82 -7.96
C ASP A 135 11.79 8.55 -6.80
N THR A 136 12.03 9.86 -6.93
CA THR A 136 12.72 10.66 -5.91
C THR A 136 12.09 10.55 -4.54
N ILE A 137 10.75 10.56 -4.47
CA ILE A 137 10.04 10.43 -3.19
C ILE A 137 10.26 9.04 -2.59
N TYR A 138 10.20 7.97 -3.39
CA TYR A 138 10.49 6.62 -2.88
C TYR A 138 11.94 6.48 -2.39
N GLN A 139 12.90 7.06 -3.12
CA GLN A 139 14.29 7.11 -2.68
C GLN A 139 14.39 7.76 -1.30
N GLU A 140 13.84 8.96 -1.12
CA GLU A 140 14.01 9.75 0.09
C GLU A 140 13.12 9.31 1.26
N SER A 141 11.90 8.84 0.99
CA SER A 141 10.94 8.44 2.03
C SER A 141 11.16 7.01 2.51
N THR A 142 11.82 6.19 1.71
CA THR A 142 11.84 4.74 1.93
C THR A 142 13.27 4.19 1.93
N LEU A 143 13.99 4.30 0.82
CA LEU A 143 15.33 3.70 0.69
C LEU A 143 16.39 4.40 1.54
N ILE A 144 16.48 5.73 1.47
CA ILE A 144 17.46 6.53 2.21
C ILE A 144 17.15 6.51 3.72
N ARG A 145 15.87 6.45 4.11
CA ARG A 145 15.53 6.32 5.54
C ARG A 145 15.96 4.99 6.13
N ALA A 146 15.81 3.91 5.37
CA ALA A 146 16.14 2.59 5.85
C ALA A 146 17.65 2.27 5.80
N TYR A 147 18.35 2.75 4.76
CA TYR A 147 19.75 2.39 4.51
C TYR A 147 20.73 3.55 4.71
N GLY A 148 20.24 4.76 4.99
CA GLY A 148 21.05 5.98 5.01
C GLY A 148 21.53 6.35 3.60
N ASN A 149 22.72 6.95 3.53
CA ASN A 149 23.35 7.29 2.25
C ASN A 149 23.78 6.02 1.50
N VAL A 150 22.99 5.62 0.50
CA VAL A 150 23.29 4.48 -0.37
C VAL A 150 24.25 4.88 -1.48
N THR A 151 25.33 4.12 -1.61
CA THR A 151 26.37 4.20 -2.65
C THR A 151 26.63 2.81 -3.22
N ALA A 152 27.38 2.72 -4.32
CA ALA A 152 27.76 1.43 -4.90
C ALA A 152 28.47 0.49 -3.90
N ASN A 153 29.21 1.05 -2.92
CA ASN A 153 30.05 0.28 -2.00
C ASN A 153 29.33 -0.21 -0.74
N ASN A 154 28.16 0.36 -0.41
CA ASN A 154 27.40 0.03 0.79
C ASN A 154 25.93 -0.29 0.49
N ALA A 155 25.59 -0.49 -0.78
CA ALA A 155 24.24 -0.84 -1.17
C ALA A 155 23.83 -2.18 -0.55
N PRO A 156 22.61 -2.28 0.00
CA PRO A 156 22.09 -3.55 0.48
C PRO A 156 21.98 -4.54 -0.68
N THR A 157 22.24 -5.81 -0.39
CA THR A 157 22.18 -6.89 -1.37
C THR A 157 20.76 -7.33 -1.72
N MET A 158 19.81 -7.08 -0.81
CA MET A 158 18.41 -7.43 -1.03
C MET A 158 17.77 -6.47 -2.04
N PRO A 159 17.18 -6.99 -3.14
CA PRO A 159 16.63 -6.13 -4.16
C PRO A 159 15.26 -5.56 -3.75
N VAL A 160 14.86 -4.47 -4.41
CA VAL A 160 13.49 -3.96 -4.39
C VAL A 160 12.66 -4.78 -5.37
N HIS A 161 11.49 -5.24 -4.96
CA HIS A 161 10.54 -5.89 -5.87
C HIS A 161 9.61 -4.86 -6.49
N ILE A 162 9.29 -5.07 -7.75
CA ILE A 162 8.43 -4.20 -8.54
C ILE A 162 7.11 -4.91 -8.78
N GLY A 163 6.02 -4.19 -8.52
CA GLY A 163 4.67 -4.65 -8.76
C GLY A 163 4.32 -4.59 -10.24
N LYS A 164 3.70 -5.65 -10.74
CA LYS A 164 3.20 -5.75 -12.11
C LYS A 164 2.09 -4.74 -12.32
N LYS A 165 2.30 -3.81 -13.26
CA LYS A 165 1.33 -2.78 -13.63
C LYS A 165 0.12 -3.37 -14.32
N PHE A 166 -1.01 -2.69 -14.16
CA PHE A 166 -2.14 -2.92 -15.04
C PHE A 166 -1.77 -2.55 -16.48
N THR A 167 -2.09 -3.44 -17.42
CA THR A 167 -2.10 -3.14 -18.85
C THR A 167 -3.41 -3.64 -19.46
N PRO A 168 -4.02 -2.90 -20.41
CA PRO A 168 -5.25 -3.34 -21.07
C PRO A 168 -5.13 -4.77 -21.61
N ASN A 169 -6.16 -5.58 -21.36
CA ASN A 169 -6.25 -7.00 -21.77
C ASN A 169 -5.25 -7.94 -21.08
N ASN A 170 -4.49 -7.47 -20.09
CA ASN A 170 -3.65 -8.31 -19.25
C ASN A 170 -4.36 -8.58 -17.92
N GLY A 171 -4.60 -9.86 -17.62
CA GLY A 171 -5.50 -10.27 -16.55
C GLY A 171 -4.89 -10.39 -15.16
N ILE A 172 -3.59 -10.14 -14.96
CA ILE A 172 -2.95 -10.25 -13.64
C ILE A 172 -2.04 -9.06 -13.41
N PHE A 173 -2.30 -8.30 -12.35
CA PHE A 173 -1.58 -7.09 -11.96
C PHE A 173 -1.72 -6.82 -10.45
N SER A 174 -0.88 -5.95 -9.93
CA SER A 174 -0.95 -5.47 -8.53
C SER A 174 -2.08 -4.47 -8.37
N PHE A 175 -2.82 -4.54 -7.26
CA PHE A 175 -3.87 -3.59 -6.97
C PHE A 175 -4.07 -3.36 -5.47
N VAL A 176 -4.68 -2.22 -5.16
CA VAL A 176 -5.17 -1.85 -3.82
C VAL A 176 -6.69 -1.77 -3.88
N PRO A 177 -7.43 -2.50 -3.03
CA PRO A 177 -8.88 -2.32 -2.92
C PRO A 177 -9.23 -0.89 -2.51
N ALA A 178 -10.05 -0.24 -3.32
CA ALA A 178 -10.39 1.16 -3.12
C ALA A 178 -11.89 1.46 -3.31
N ARG A 179 -12.30 2.66 -2.92
CA ARG A 179 -13.57 3.29 -3.28
C ARG A 179 -13.26 4.52 -4.10
N ALA A 180 -13.91 4.64 -5.26
CA ALA A 180 -13.75 5.79 -6.15
C ALA A 180 -14.84 6.84 -5.87
N LYS A 181 -14.45 8.11 -5.79
CA LYS A 181 -15.32 9.24 -5.38
C LYS A 181 -16.52 9.43 -6.30
N ASN A 182 -16.30 9.35 -7.60
CA ASN A 182 -17.29 9.59 -8.64
C ASN A 182 -17.95 8.29 -9.14
N ASN A 183 -17.63 7.14 -8.53
CA ASN A 183 -18.36 5.92 -8.83
C ASN A 183 -19.77 6.00 -8.24
N ALA A 184 -20.78 6.08 -9.12
CA ALA A 184 -22.18 6.25 -8.76
C ALA A 184 -22.71 5.18 -7.78
N GLN A 185 -22.08 4.02 -7.74
CA GLN A 185 -22.44 2.95 -6.82
C GLN A 185 -22.03 3.26 -5.36
N PHE A 186 -21.06 4.17 -5.13
CA PHE A 186 -20.40 4.36 -3.82
C PHE A 186 -20.17 5.83 -3.42
N SER A 187 -20.63 6.80 -4.20
CA SER A 187 -20.38 8.24 -3.97
C SER A 187 -20.90 8.76 -2.63
N ARG A 188 -21.94 8.14 -2.05
CA ARG A 188 -22.48 8.52 -0.72
C ARG A 188 -21.54 8.18 0.43
N ASP A 189 -20.64 7.22 0.23
CA ASP A 189 -19.76 6.72 1.30
C ASP A 189 -18.55 7.63 1.55
N PHE A 190 -18.30 8.62 0.69
CA PHE A 190 -17.17 9.54 0.83
C PHE A 190 -17.28 10.52 2.01
N ASN A 191 -18.35 10.52 2.80
CA ASN A 191 -18.43 11.26 4.06
C ASN A 191 -18.26 10.39 5.31
N THR A 192 -18.17 9.08 5.12
CA THR A 192 -18.06 8.10 6.20
C THR A 192 -16.86 7.17 6.00
N GLY A 193 -16.48 6.46 7.05
CA GLY A 193 -15.51 5.39 6.95
C GLY A 193 -16.07 4.15 6.24
N PHE A 194 -15.19 3.32 5.67
CA PHE A 194 -15.53 2.00 5.19
C PHE A 194 -14.52 0.94 5.69
N GLY A 195 -14.99 -0.26 6.01
CA GLY A 195 -14.12 -1.37 6.41
C GLY A 195 -13.35 -1.99 5.24
N ARG A 196 -12.39 -2.84 5.54
CA ARG A 196 -11.55 -3.53 4.54
C ARG A 196 -12.30 -4.67 3.84
N PRO A 197 -11.96 -5.03 2.58
CA PRO A 197 -12.51 -6.22 1.95
C PRO A 197 -12.03 -7.49 2.66
N ILE A 198 -12.96 -8.41 2.91
CA ILE A 198 -12.70 -9.67 3.62
C ILE A 198 -12.53 -10.81 2.60
N ILE A 199 -11.39 -11.47 2.62
CA ILE A 199 -11.09 -12.65 1.81
C ILE A 199 -11.35 -13.89 2.66
N THR A 200 -12.56 -14.42 2.56
CA THR A 200 -13.01 -15.61 3.28
C THR A 200 -12.78 -16.86 2.44
N ASN A 201 -12.25 -17.92 3.05
CA ASN A 201 -12.08 -19.27 2.49
C ASN A 201 -11.16 -19.43 1.25
N ILE A 202 -10.92 -18.40 0.45
CA ILE A 202 -10.04 -18.50 -0.75
C ILE A 202 -8.64 -18.97 -0.36
N LEU A 203 -8.08 -18.42 0.71
CA LEU A 203 -6.74 -18.77 1.20
C LEU A 203 -6.71 -20.17 1.83
N LEU A 204 -7.78 -20.55 2.54
CA LEU A 204 -7.91 -21.91 3.09
C LEU A 204 -7.97 -22.96 1.97
N CYS A 205 -8.68 -22.67 0.87
CA CYS A 205 -8.80 -23.58 -0.28
C CYS A 205 -7.47 -23.91 -0.95
N ILE A 206 -6.46 -23.04 -0.83
CA ILE A 206 -5.11 -23.26 -1.37
C ILE A 206 -4.11 -23.71 -0.32
N GLY A 207 -4.58 -24.03 0.90
CA GLY A 207 -3.74 -24.59 1.95
C GLY A 207 -2.98 -23.57 2.78
N PHE A 208 -3.34 -22.27 2.75
CA PHE A 208 -2.97 -21.35 3.82
C PHE A 208 -3.72 -21.76 5.09
N SER A 209 -3.20 -22.77 5.79
CA SER A 209 -3.78 -23.26 7.05
C SER A 209 -3.16 -22.55 8.24
N SER A 210 -4.05 -22.12 9.13
CA SER A 210 -3.74 -21.31 10.29
C SER A 210 -3.13 -22.10 11.45
N ASN A 211 -1.84 -22.40 11.41
CA ASN A 211 -1.13 -22.78 12.64
C ASN A 211 -0.36 -21.58 13.23
N LYS A 212 -1.00 -20.95 14.22
CA LYS A 212 -0.44 -20.19 15.36
C LYS A 212 0.28 -18.85 15.17
N GLN A 213 0.36 -18.25 13.99
CA GLN A 213 1.03 -16.94 13.87
C GLN A 213 0.05 -15.78 13.66
N GLY A 214 -0.05 -14.92 14.67
CA GLY A 214 -0.66 -13.58 14.56
C GLY A 214 0.30 -12.54 13.96
N GLN A 215 1.55 -12.93 13.70
CA GLN A 215 2.62 -12.13 13.10
C GLN A 215 3.55 -13.06 12.30
N GLY A 216 4.02 -12.65 11.12
CA GLY A 216 4.94 -13.40 10.28
C GLY A 216 4.46 -13.57 8.83
N ALA A 217 5.35 -14.05 7.97
CA ALA A 217 5.05 -14.32 6.56
C ALA A 217 4.85 -15.81 6.33
N GLN A 218 3.91 -16.16 5.45
CA GLN A 218 3.65 -17.53 5.03
C GLN A 218 3.65 -17.60 3.50
N SER A 219 4.16 -18.70 2.96
CA SER A 219 4.19 -18.95 1.52
C SER A 219 3.76 -20.37 1.21
N ILE A 220 3.08 -20.52 0.07
CA ILE A 220 2.73 -21.81 -0.50
C ILE A 220 3.16 -21.80 -1.97
N MET A 221 3.56 -22.96 -2.49
CA MET A 221 3.89 -23.11 -3.90
C MET A 221 2.62 -23.43 -4.69
N LEU A 222 2.35 -22.65 -5.73
CA LEU A 222 1.24 -22.86 -6.65
C LEU A 222 1.75 -23.02 -8.08
N THR A 223 1.00 -23.74 -8.90
CA THR A 223 1.19 -23.75 -10.36
C THR A 223 0.70 -22.43 -10.97
N ILE A 224 1.19 -22.07 -12.15
CA ILE A 224 0.76 -20.84 -12.86
C ILE A 224 -0.78 -20.74 -12.98
N PRO A 225 -1.52 -21.80 -13.39
CA PRO A 225 -2.98 -21.74 -13.44
C PRO A 225 -3.63 -21.51 -12.07
N GLN A 226 -3.08 -22.10 -11.00
CA GLN A 226 -3.57 -21.89 -9.63
C GLN A 226 -3.33 -20.46 -9.17
N THR A 227 -2.14 -19.90 -9.42
CA THR A 227 -1.81 -18.51 -9.09
C THR A 227 -2.77 -17.55 -9.78
N LYS A 228 -3.05 -17.76 -11.07
CA LYS A 228 -4.05 -16.98 -11.81
C LYS A 228 -5.45 -17.11 -11.20
N CYS A 229 -5.86 -18.34 -10.88
CA CYS A 229 -7.16 -18.61 -10.27
C CYS A 229 -7.30 -17.91 -8.90
N VAL A 230 -6.27 -17.92 -8.07
CA VAL A 230 -6.25 -17.20 -6.78
C VAL A 230 -6.39 -15.71 -6.98
N TRP A 231 -5.64 -15.13 -7.92
CA TRP A 231 -5.77 -13.72 -8.26
C TRP A 231 -7.21 -13.37 -8.67
N GLU A 232 -7.79 -14.13 -9.60
CA GLU A 232 -9.14 -13.90 -10.12
C GLU A 232 -10.20 -14.02 -9.02
N GLN A 233 -10.07 -14.99 -8.12
CA GLN A 233 -10.98 -15.15 -6.99
C GLN A 233 -10.90 -13.97 -6.02
N ILE A 234 -9.69 -13.53 -5.65
CA ILE A 234 -9.51 -12.39 -4.74
C ILE A 234 -10.05 -11.12 -5.38
N ALA A 235 -9.69 -10.84 -6.63
CA ALA A 235 -10.14 -9.66 -7.36
C ALA A 235 -11.67 -9.66 -7.54
N THR A 236 -12.27 -10.82 -7.84
CA THR A 236 -13.73 -10.98 -7.91
C THR A 236 -14.38 -10.67 -6.57
N GLU A 237 -13.82 -11.19 -5.47
CA GLU A 237 -14.38 -10.99 -4.14
C GLU A 237 -14.30 -9.53 -3.69
N VAL A 238 -13.19 -8.84 -4.00
CA VAL A 238 -13.02 -7.40 -3.79
C VAL A 238 -14.09 -6.60 -4.56
N LEU A 239 -14.28 -6.89 -5.84
CA LEU A 239 -15.30 -6.25 -6.67
C LEU A 239 -16.72 -6.54 -6.16
N ARG A 240 -17.00 -7.78 -5.76
CA ARG A 240 -18.30 -8.22 -5.24
C ARG A 240 -18.68 -7.48 -3.96
N GLN A 241 -17.72 -7.16 -3.11
CA GLN A 241 -17.91 -6.34 -1.90
C GLN A 241 -18.01 -4.83 -2.19
N GLY A 242 -18.02 -4.44 -3.46
CA GLY A 242 -18.22 -3.07 -3.92
C GLY A 242 -16.96 -2.22 -3.92
N PHE A 243 -15.78 -2.82 -3.86
CA PHE A 243 -14.55 -2.07 -4.07
C PHE A 243 -14.24 -1.99 -5.57
N VAL A 244 -13.35 -1.07 -5.92
CA VAL A 244 -12.66 -1.04 -7.20
C VAL A 244 -11.22 -1.53 -7.00
N LEU A 245 -10.56 -1.96 -8.07
CA LEU A 245 -9.16 -2.35 -8.04
C LEU A 245 -8.32 -1.12 -8.41
N GLY A 246 -7.72 -0.45 -7.42
CA GLY A 246 -6.81 0.68 -7.64
C GLY A 246 -5.48 0.19 -8.21
N THR A 247 -5.14 0.64 -9.42
CA THR A 247 -4.02 0.13 -10.23
C THR A 247 -2.82 1.08 -10.28
N HIS A 248 -3.03 2.34 -9.94
CA HIS A 248 -2.01 3.38 -9.91
C HIS A 248 -2.44 4.46 -8.94
N PHE A 249 -1.47 5.07 -8.26
CA PHE A 249 -1.68 6.22 -7.39
C PHE A 249 -0.62 7.26 -7.74
N ASP A 250 -1.05 8.51 -7.91
CA ASP A 250 -0.15 9.59 -8.28
C ASP A 250 0.98 9.74 -7.25
N ALA A 251 2.09 10.36 -7.66
CA ALA A 251 3.18 10.64 -6.75
C ALA A 251 2.71 11.55 -5.60
N LEU A 252 3.23 11.32 -4.40
CA LEU A 252 2.89 12.14 -3.24
C LEU A 252 3.20 13.61 -3.48
N SER A 253 2.27 14.49 -3.10
CA SER A 253 2.53 15.92 -3.13
C SER A 253 3.68 16.28 -2.17
N THR A 254 4.57 17.16 -2.62
CA THR A 254 5.67 17.70 -1.79
C THR A 254 5.22 19.01 -1.15
N VAL A 255 5.28 19.10 0.18
CA VAL A 255 4.97 20.35 0.88
C VAL A 255 6.26 21.14 1.10
N GLY A 256 6.41 22.24 0.35
CA GLY A 256 7.48 23.21 0.56
C GLY A 256 7.29 24.00 1.85
N ILE A 257 8.41 24.36 2.50
CA ILE A 257 8.39 25.22 3.69
C ILE A 257 8.06 26.65 3.27
N ASN A 258 6.81 27.09 3.44
CA ASN A 258 6.56 28.48 3.78
C ASN A 258 6.56 28.55 5.31
N LEU A 259 7.71 28.94 5.88
CA LEU A 259 7.86 29.28 7.29
C LEU A 259 7.00 30.53 7.59
N CYS A 260 5.68 30.35 7.70
CA CYS A 260 4.86 31.31 8.43
C CYS A 260 5.12 31.06 9.92
N CYS A 261 5.83 32.01 10.51
CA CYS A 261 6.08 32.22 11.93
C CYS A 261 5.03 31.55 12.84
N VAL A 262 5.46 30.55 13.62
CA VAL A 262 4.77 30.25 14.88
C VAL A 262 5.19 31.35 15.86
N PRO A 263 4.28 32.18 16.40
CA PRO A 263 4.65 33.17 17.39
C PRO A 263 5.18 32.44 18.62
N SER A 264 6.44 32.68 18.94
CA SER A 264 7.05 32.27 20.19
C SER A 264 6.41 33.06 21.33
N THR A 265 5.37 32.51 21.96
CA THR A 265 5.04 32.69 23.38
C THR A 265 3.70 32.03 23.70
N LEU A 266 3.75 30.88 24.36
CA LEU A 266 2.71 30.49 25.32
C LEU A 266 3.46 29.87 26.50
N HIS A 267 3.75 30.71 27.48
CA HIS A 267 4.09 30.26 28.83
C HIS A 267 2.84 29.59 29.41
N CYS A 268 2.97 28.33 29.82
CA CYS A 268 2.00 27.66 30.65
C CYS A 268 1.95 28.38 32.02
N CYS A 269 0.75 28.74 32.44
CA CYS A 269 0.41 28.91 33.85
C CYS A 269 0.24 27.53 34.50
#